data_AF-A0A8J5KS12-F1
#
_entry.id   AF-A0A8J5KS12-F1
#
_cell.length_a   1.000
_cell.length_b   1.000
_cell.length_c   1.000
_cell.angle_alpha   90.00
_cell.angle_beta   90.00
_cell.angle_gamma   90.00
#
_symmetry.space_group_name_H-M   'P 1'
#
loop_
_entity.id
_entity.type
_entity.pdbx_description
1 polymer ?
#
loop_
_entity_poly.entity_id
_entity_poly.type
_entity_poly.pdbx_seq_one_letter_code
_entity_poly.pdbx_strand_id
1 'polypeptide(L)'
;MRRHWLALPQIIILSPLPRVETARQWSHLRFFSQVSTKSCSSSNSRKRQRPSPSFSWWLHRLPFRIGSIRCLNRAALEDDGIARSDALNCPHHQRSVAASLVQGAYVLERDRQLNRQEACAPPWWERFHFEVTRKLIDDADLSIFGAIYKFKPPTNSHGSTVPNPPKFVIVFRGTVTKKESLSRDLKLDLQVLKNHLHQTSRFMIAMQAVRSLVAAFGHQHVWLAGHSLGAAMATLAGKTMAKEGMHLKAFLFNPPFFSAPIERIKNWKVKHGIRIAGSVVTAGLALALKGPNHKCNSFTMLSAWVPCLFVNKSDDICSEYIGYFEHRKKMEEIGAGNIEKLATKNSMKDLFLSAFGVESESLHLLPSANMTVNSSPSPDFKSAHGIHQWWKSDLDCQTKVYLYE
;
A
#
# COMPACT_ATOMS: atom_id res chain seq x y z
N MET A 1 15.33 55.01 47.32
CA MET A 1 14.07 55.26 48.05
C MET A 1 12.95 54.41 47.43
N ARG A 2 12.30 53.62 48.29
CA ARG A 2 11.02 52.88 48.20
C ARG A 2 10.76 51.92 47.01
N ARG A 3 11.00 50.64 47.31
CA ARG A 3 10.25 49.46 46.81
C ARG A 3 8.86 49.42 47.46
N HIS A 4 7.85 48.95 46.75
CA HIS A 4 6.60 48.48 47.35
C HIS A 4 6.45 46.96 47.17
N TRP A 5 6.24 46.31 48.32
CA TRP A 5 5.88 44.92 48.54
C TRP A 5 4.43 44.89 49.02
N LEU A 6 3.61 43.96 48.52
CA LEU A 6 2.50 43.30 49.21
C LEU A 6 2.32 41.94 48.49
N ALA A 7 2.81 40.82 49.03
CA ALA A 7 2.25 39.96 50.09
C ALA A 7 1.40 38.79 49.53
N LEU A 8 1.90 37.57 49.76
CA LEU A 8 1.27 36.26 49.54
C LEU A 8 0.10 36.01 50.53
N PRO A 9 -0.67 34.92 50.31
CA PRO A 9 -0.58 33.84 51.30
C PRO A 9 -0.54 32.41 50.72
N GLN A 10 0.15 31.53 51.46
CA GLN A 10 0.10 30.06 51.39
C GLN A 10 -1.22 29.51 51.97
N ILE A 11 -1.61 28.29 51.56
CA ILE A 11 -2.34 27.21 52.32
C ILE A 11 -2.41 26.00 51.34
N ILE A 12 -1.66 24.90 51.50
CA ILE A 12 -1.91 23.63 52.24
C ILE A 12 -3.22 22.90 51.82
N ILE A 13 -3.12 21.61 51.48
CA ILE A 13 -4.05 20.45 51.72
C ILE A 13 -3.52 19.27 50.86
N LEU A 14 -2.74 18.33 51.44
CA LEU A 14 -3.14 17.04 52.04
C LEU A 14 -3.40 15.91 51.02
N SER A 15 -2.44 14.99 50.91
CA SER A 15 -2.68 13.57 50.59
C SER A 15 -3.27 12.86 51.81
N PRO A 16 -4.14 11.85 51.64
CA PRO A 16 -3.64 10.51 51.96
C PRO A 16 -4.18 9.38 51.07
N LEU A 17 -3.36 8.34 50.94
CA LEU A 17 -3.77 6.97 50.61
C LEU A 17 -4.72 6.40 51.67
N PRO A 18 -5.49 5.36 51.32
CA PRO A 18 -5.41 4.15 52.13
C PRO A 18 -5.18 2.88 51.30
N ARG A 19 -4.48 1.95 51.94
CA ARG A 19 -4.27 0.55 51.58
C ARG A 19 -4.96 -0.29 52.68
N VAL A 20 -5.16 -1.60 52.42
CA VAL A 20 -5.51 -2.69 53.38
C VAL A 20 -7.06 -2.89 53.50
N GLU A 21 -7.73 -4.05 53.39
CA GLU A 21 -7.41 -5.48 53.27
C GLU A 21 -8.67 -6.34 52.90
N THR A 22 -8.41 -7.53 52.34
CA THR A 22 -9.10 -8.85 52.51
C THR A 22 -10.58 -9.14 52.18
N ALA A 23 -10.74 -10.07 51.22
CA ALA A 23 -11.32 -11.43 51.32
C ALA A 23 -12.84 -11.71 51.47
N ARG A 24 -13.29 -12.71 50.65
CA ARG A 24 -14.44 -13.64 50.78
C ARG A 24 -15.83 -12.98 50.72
N GLN A 25 -16.91 -13.52 50.14
CA GLN A 25 -17.39 -14.79 49.57
C GLN A 25 -18.39 -14.34 48.46
N TRP A 26 -18.76 -15.09 47.42
CA TRP A 26 -19.75 -16.17 47.47
C TRP A 26 -19.66 -16.97 46.17
N SER A 27 -19.52 -18.29 46.35
CA SER A 27 -19.58 -19.35 45.35
C SER A 27 -20.93 -20.06 45.46
N HIS A 28 -21.68 -20.21 44.38
CA HIS A 28 -22.72 -21.23 44.14
C HIS A 28 -23.02 -21.14 42.62
N LEU A 29 -22.86 -22.15 41.75
CA LEU A 29 -23.13 -23.58 41.85
C LEU A 29 -22.09 -24.39 41.04
N ARG A 30 -21.49 -25.41 41.68
CA ARG A 30 -21.22 -26.70 41.04
C ARG A 30 -22.38 -27.62 41.42
N PHE A 31 -22.72 -28.60 40.59
CA PHE A 31 -22.81 -30.03 40.97
C PHE A 31 -22.86 -30.83 39.65
N PHE A 32 -21.78 -31.60 39.34
CA PHE A 32 -21.68 -33.08 39.35
C PHE A 32 -22.36 -33.74 38.13
N SER A 33 -21.87 -34.80 37.47
CA SER A 33 -20.92 -35.91 37.74
C SER A 33 -20.62 -36.54 36.35
N GLN A 34 -19.40 -36.87 35.91
CA GLN A 34 -18.66 -38.14 36.14
C GLN A 34 -19.55 -39.42 36.02
N VAL A 35 -19.22 -40.55 35.37
CA VAL A 35 -17.94 -41.18 35.01
C VAL A 35 -18.22 -42.55 34.31
N SER A 36 -17.24 -43.07 33.52
CA SER A 36 -16.95 -44.51 33.22
C SER A 36 -17.90 -45.36 32.36
N THR A 37 -17.52 -46.41 31.60
CA THR A 37 -16.26 -47.16 31.34
C THR A 37 -16.50 -48.22 30.24
N LYS A 38 -15.44 -48.57 29.46
CA LYS A 38 -14.94 -49.93 29.02
C LYS A 38 -15.93 -50.96 28.40
N SER A 39 -15.58 -51.95 27.55
CA SER A 39 -14.45 -52.36 26.70
C SER A 39 -14.80 -53.72 26.03
N CYS A 40 -14.19 -54.04 24.86
CA CYS A 40 -13.88 -55.39 24.30
C CYS A 40 -15.03 -56.38 23.93
N SER A 41 -14.97 -57.27 22.91
CA SER A 41 -13.90 -57.79 22.01
C SER A 41 -14.42 -58.77 20.93
N SER A 42 -13.70 -58.84 19.78
CA SER A 42 -13.52 -59.94 18.78
C SER A 42 -14.70 -60.41 17.89
N SER A 43 -14.56 -60.73 16.58
CA SER A 43 -13.53 -61.57 15.94
C SER A 43 -13.40 -61.43 14.39
N ASN A 44 -12.19 -61.81 13.93
CA ASN A 44 -11.57 -62.02 12.60
C ASN A 44 -12.37 -62.27 11.29
N SER A 45 -11.90 -61.70 10.16
CA SER A 45 -11.07 -62.46 9.17
C SER A 45 -10.52 -61.63 7.97
N ARG A 46 -9.21 -61.82 7.74
CA ARG A 46 -8.30 -61.53 6.61
C ARG A 46 -8.83 -60.84 5.32
N LYS A 47 -8.14 -59.76 4.92
CA LYS A 47 -7.58 -59.60 3.54
C LYS A 47 -6.49 -58.50 3.46
N ARG A 48 -5.26 -58.97 3.17
CA ARG A 48 -4.08 -58.33 2.57
C ARG A 48 -3.84 -56.82 2.76
N GLN A 49 -2.79 -56.52 3.55
CA GLN A 49 -2.10 -55.24 3.64
C GLN A 49 -1.55 -54.77 2.28
N ARG A 50 -1.86 -53.54 1.90
CA ARG A 50 -1.01 -52.65 1.09
C ARG A 50 -0.70 -51.43 1.95
N PRO A 51 0.55 -50.95 2.03
CA PRO A 51 0.86 -49.78 2.85
C PRO A 51 0.18 -48.54 2.26
N SER A 52 -0.55 -47.83 3.13
CA SER A 52 -1.08 -46.49 2.88
C SER A 52 0.09 -45.51 2.71
N PRO A 53 0.13 -44.68 1.66
CA PRO A 53 1.09 -43.59 1.61
C PRO A 53 0.68 -42.54 2.63
N SER A 54 1.67 -42.08 3.39
CA SER A 54 1.57 -41.01 4.37
C SER A 54 0.91 -39.75 3.79
N PHE A 55 0.23 -39.02 4.68
CA PHE A 55 -0.49 -37.75 4.47
C PHE A 55 0.40 -36.56 4.01
N SER A 56 1.58 -36.83 3.45
CA SER A 56 2.61 -35.85 3.08
C SER A 56 2.69 -35.55 1.57
N TRP A 57 1.85 -36.17 0.73
CA TRP A 57 1.99 -36.09 -0.73
C TRP A 57 0.95 -35.24 -1.47
N TRP A 58 0.00 -34.62 -0.78
CA TRP A 58 -1.09 -33.85 -1.40
C TRP A 58 -0.97 -32.31 -1.34
N LEU A 59 0.12 -31.75 -0.78
CA LEU A 59 0.27 -30.30 -0.59
C LEU A 59 1.22 -29.59 -1.59
N HIS A 60 1.77 -30.29 -2.60
CA HIS A 60 2.79 -29.71 -3.49
C HIS A 60 2.38 -29.44 -4.94
N ARG A 61 1.09 -29.48 -5.28
CA ARG A 61 0.61 -29.03 -6.59
C ARG A 61 -0.70 -28.24 -6.46
N LEU A 62 -0.60 -26.94 -6.19
CA LEU A 62 -1.55 -25.99 -6.73
C LEU A 62 -0.96 -25.44 -8.03
N PRO A 63 -1.19 -26.07 -9.19
CA PRO A 63 -1.02 -25.36 -10.44
C PRO A 63 -2.02 -24.20 -10.43
N PHE A 64 -1.53 -22.98 -10.71
CA PHE A 64 -2.41 -21.93 -11.22
C PHE A 64 -3.23 -22.55 -12.36
N ARG A 65 -4.56 -22.61 -12.22
CA ARG A 65 -5.44 -23.19 -13.24
C ARG A 65 -5.09 -22.56 -14.59
N ILE A 66 -4.89 -23.42 -15.59
CA ILE A 66 -4.71 -23.12 -17.02
C ILE A 66 -5.81 -22.17 -17.57
N GLY A 67 -6.93 -22.00 -16.86
CA GLY A 67 -7.97 -21.02 -17.18
C GLY A 67 -7.52 -19.55 -17.21
N SER A 68 -6.59 -19.11 -16.36
CA SER A 68 -6.09 -17.72 -16.42
C SER A 68 -5.24 -17.44 -17.67
N ILE A 69 -4.66 -18.49 -18.27
CA ILE A 69 -3.90 -18.39 -19.52
C ILE A 69 -4.86 -18.26 -20.71
N ARG A 70 -6.02 -18.94 -20.69
CA ARG A 70 -7.04 -18.77 -21.74
C ARG A 70 -7.60 -17.35 -21.79
N CYS A 71 -7.73 -16.64 -20.67
CA CYS A 71 -8.21 -15.24 -20.67
C CYS A 71 -7.16 -14.25 -21.19
N LEU A 72 -5.87 -14.45 -20.86
CA LEU A 72 -4.77 -13.68 -21.46
C LEU A 72 -4.65 -13.94 -22.97
N ASN A 73 -4.90 -15.17 -23.42
CA ASN A 73 -4.89 -15.53 -24.83
C ASN A 73 -6.11 -15.00 -25.59
N ARG A 74 -7.31 -14.97 -25.00
CA ARG A 74 -8.51 -14.46 -25.70
C ARG A 74 -8.45 -12.95 -25.94
N ALA A 75 -7.90 -12.17 -25.00
CA ALA A 75 -7.67 -10.73 -25.21
C ALA A 75 -6.52 -10.43 -26.20
N ALA A 76 -5.70 -11.43 -26.56
CA ALA A 76 -4.54 -11.28 -27.45
C ALA A 76 -4.71 -11.94 -28.83
N LEU A 77 -5.84 -12.61 -29.08
CA LEU A 77 -6.10 -13.36 -30.32
C LEU A 77 -7.16 -12.72 -31.23
N GLU A 78 -7.75 -11.59 -30.82
CA GLU A 78 -8.67 -10.80 -31.65
C GLU A 78 -8.09 -9.38 -31.82
N ASP A 79 -6.97 -9.23 -32.53
CA ASP A 79 -6.78 -8.07 -33.42
C ASP A 79 -5.52 -8.23 -34.29
N ASP A 80 -5.71 -8.10 -35.60
CA ASP A 80 -4.71 -8.28 -36.62
C ASP A 80 -3.61 -7.21 -36.56
N GLY A 81 -2.34 -7.64 -36.63
CA GLY A 81 -1.16 -7.01 -37.27
C GLY A 81 -0.72 -5.59 -36.90
N ILE A 82 -1.62 -4.67 -36.60
CA ILE A 82 -1.43 -3.22 -36.51
C ILE A 82 -1.43 -2.73 -35.04
N ALA A 83 -2.03 -3.48 -34.11
CA ALA A 83 -2.21 -3.11 -32.70
C ALA A 83 -0.96 -3.22 -31.79
N ARG A 84 0.19 -3.72 -32.29
CA ARG A 84 1.36 -4.04 -31.43
C ARG A 84 2.17 -2.81 -30.97
N SER A 85 2.08 -1.69 -31.68
CA SER A 85 2.78 -0.44 -31.30
C SER A 85 2.03 0.40 -30.26
N ASP A 86 0.71 0.22 -30.15
CA ASP A 86 -0.16 0.98 -29.22
C ASP A 86 -0.31 0.32 -27.84
N ALA A 87 0.11 -0.94 -27.70
CA ALA A 87 -0.04 -1.68 -26.45
C ALA A 87 0.62 -0.96 -25.26
N LEU A 88 1.85 -0.45 -25.39
CA LEU A 88 2.50 0.25 -24.27
C LEU A 88 1.95 1.65 -24.00
N ASN A 89 1.14 2.23 -24.91
CA ASN A 89 0.47 3.51 -24.69
C ASN A 89 -0.89 3.35 -24.00
N CYS A 90 -1.52 2.18 -24.15
CA CYS A 90 -2.80 1.88 -23.53
C CYS A 90 -2.68 1.89 -21.98
N PRO A 91 -3.42 2.74 -21.25
CA PRO A 91 -3.36 2.80 -19.79
C PRO A 91 -3.64 1.45 -19.11
N HIS A 92 -4.55 0.65 -19.67
CA HIS A 92 -4.86 -0.70 -19.16
C HIS A 92 -3.68 -1.66 -19.29
N HIS A 93 -2.94 -1.58 -20.40
CA HIS A 93 -1.77 -2.40 -20.64
C HIS A 93 -0.60 -1.94 -19.75
N GLN A 94 -0.34 -0.63 -19.65
CA GLN A 94 0.68 -0.10 -18.74
C GLN A 94 0.44 -0.52 -17.29
N ARG A 95 -0.82 -0.44 -16.83
CA ARG A 95 -1.23 -0.94 -15.52
C ARG A 95 -0.91 -2.42 -15.37
N SER A 96 -1.28 -3.24 -16.36
CA SER A 96 -1.04 -4.69 -16.33
C SER A 96 0.45 -5.02 -16.32
N VAL A 97 1.26 -4.37 -17.17
CA VAL A 97 2.72 -4.48 -17.20
C VAL A 97 3.32 -4.12 -15.84
N ALA A 98 2.99 -2.94 -15.30
CA ALA A 98 3.53 -2.48 -14.02
C ALA A 98 3.16 -3.44 -12.87
N ALA A 99 1.91 -3.90 -12.82
CA ALA A 99 1.47 -4.87 -11.83
C ALA A 99 2.21 -6.21 -11.98
N SER A 100 2.43 -6.68 -13.21
CA SER A 100 3.20 -7.88 -13.49
C SER A 100 4.66 -7.75 -13.04
N LEU A 101 5.33 -6.64 -13.34
CA LEU A 101 6.71 -6.42 -12.89
C LEU A 101 6.82 -6.40 -11.35
N VAL A 102 5.85 -5.78 -10.65
CA VAL A 102 5.79 -5.77 -9.18
C VAL A 102 5.63 -7.18 -8.60
N GLN A 103 4.74 -7.99 -9.16
CA GLN A 103 4.61 -9.39 -8.74
C GLN A 103 5.87 -10.20 -9.10
N GLY A 104 6.64 -9.79 -10.11
CA GLY A 104 7.95 -10.38 -10.39
C GLY A 104 8.90 -10.24 -9.21
N ALA A 105 8.92 -9.08 -8.54
CA ALA A 105 9.69 -8.89 -7.31
C ALA A 105 9.21 -9.80 -6.15
N TYR A 106 7.90 -10.09 -6.07
CA TYR A 106 7.38 -11.09 -5.13
C TYR A 106 7.85 -12.52 -5.45
N VAL A 107 7.94 -12.88 -6.73
CA VAL A 107 8.45 -14.19 -7.16
C VAL A 107 9.93 -14.32 -6.85
N LEU A 108 10.73 -13.29 -7.15
CA LEU A 108 12.16 -13.25 -6.83
C LEU A 108 12.44 -13.50 -5.34
N GLU A 109 11.68 -12.85 -4.45
CA GLU A 109 11.81 -13.08 -3.00
C GLU A 109 11.36 -14.48 -2.59
N ARG A 110 10.27 -15.00 -3.17
CA ARG A 110 9.79 -16.35 -2.87
C ARG A 110 10.80 -17.41 -3.30
N ASP A 111 11.40 -17.25 -4.48
CA ASP A 111 12.40 -18.19 -4.98
C ASP A 111 13.66 -18.17 -4.10
N ARG A 112 14.07 -16.99 -3.62
CA ARG A 112 15.13 -16.86 -2.60
C ARG A 112 14.78 -17.62 -1.31
N GLN A 113 13.58 -17.41 -0.75
CA GLN A 113 13.14 -18.09 0.48
C GLN A 113 13.07 -19.62 0.34
N LEU A 114 12.86 -20.12 -0.88
CA LEU A 114 12.77 -21.54 -1.20
C LEU A 114 14.08 -22.10 -1.77
N ASN A 115 15.18 -21.34 -1.77
CA ASN A 115 16.47 -21.71 -2.34
C ASN A 115 16.39 -22.25 -3.79
N ARG A 116 15.49 -21.69 -4.60
CA ARG A 116 15.33 -22.06 -6.01
C ARG A 116 16.33 -21.28 -6.84
N GLN A 117 17.23 -22.00 -7.52
CA GLN A 117 18.21 -21.39 -8.43
C GLN A 117 17.59 -20.98 -9.77
N GLU A 118 16.55 -21.69 -10.22
CA GLU A 118 15.83 -21.41 -11.47
C GLU A 118 14.32 -21.34 -11.22
N ALA A 119 13.66 -20.37 -11.86
CA ALA A 119 12.20 -20.25 -11.81
C ALA A 119 11.56 -21.43 -12.55
N CYS A 120 10.57 -22.11 -11.96
CA CYS A 120 9.90 -23.27 -12.57
C CYS A 120 9.14 -22.96 -13.89
N ALA A 121 9.06 -21.69 -14.28
CA ALA A 121 8.49 -21.23 -15.54
C ALA A 121 9.26 -19.98 -16.02
N PRO A 122 9.33 -19.73 -17.35
CA PRO A 122 9.93 -18.51 -17.89
C PRO A 122 9.34 -17.30 -17.20
N PRO A 123 10.17 -16.35 -16.75
CA PRO A 123 9.67 -15.16 -16.11
C PRO A 123 8.79 -14.35 -17.05
N TRP A 124 7.50 -14.30 -16.72
CA TRP A 124 6.47 -13.52 -17.38
C TRP A 124 6.81 -12.06 -17.75
N TRP A 125 7.77 -11.40 -17.08
CA TRP A 125 8.27 -10.08 -17.48
C TRP A 125 8.99 -10.09 -18.84
N GLU A 126 9.56 -11.22 -19.26
CA GLU A 126 10.18 -11.40 -20.58
C GLU A 126 9.16 -11.26 -21.71
N ARG A 127 7.90 -11.66 -21.48
CA ARG A 127 6.81 -11.47 -22.46
C ARG A 127 6.45 -10.00 -22.67
N PHE A 128 6.76 -9.16 -21.70
CA PHE A 128 6.60 -7.72 -21.80
C PHE A 128 7.90 -7.04 -22.25
N HIS A 129 8.88 -7.81 -22.74
CA HIS A 129 10.16 -7.31 -23.21
C HIS A 129 10.98 -6.63 -22.11
N PHE A 130 10.92 -7.16 -20.88
CA PHE A 130 11.74 -6.70 -19.76
C PHE A 130 12.73 -7.77 -19.32
N GLU A 131 13.87 -7.34 -18.81
CA GLU A 131 14.84 -8.17 -18.11
C GLU A 131 15.13 -7.62 -16.72
N VAL A 132 15.42 -8.47 -15.74
CA VAL A 132 15.88 -8.03 -14.41
C VAL A 132 17.37 -7.67 -14.53
N THR A 133 17.71 -6.40 -14.38
CA THR A 133 19.10 -5.94 -14.37
C THR A 133 19.69 -5.95 -12.97
N ARG A 134 18.89 -5.65 -11.94
CA ARG A 134 19.34 -5.60 -10.55
C ARG A 134 18.22 -5.97 -9.59
N LYS A 135 18.54 -6.81 -8.60
CA LYS A 135 17.68 -7.06 -7.44
C LYS A 135 17.99 -6.00 -6.38
N LEU A 136 16.95 -5.46 -5.74
CA LEU A 136 17.11 -4.57 -4.59
C LEU A 136 16.98 -5.41 -3.33
N ILE A 137 18.08 -5.55 -2.61
CA ILE A 137 18.23 -6.44 -1.45
C ILE A 137 18.38 -5.57 -0.21
N ASP A 138 17.68 -5.92 0.85
CA ASP A 138 17.79 -5.25 2.14
C ASP A 138 19.03 -5.75 2.90
N ASP A 139 19.87 -4.83 3.36
CA ASP A 139 21.09 -5.18 4.10
C ASP A 139 20.77 -5.80 5.48
N ALA A 140 19.58 -5.56 6.03
CA ALA A 140 19.20 -6.04 7.35
C ALA A 140 18.81 -7.53 7.38
N ASP A 141 18.05 -8.00 6.40
CA ASP A 141 17.49 -9.37 6.36
C ASP A 141 17.77 -10.12 5.05
N LEU A 142 18.56 -9.52 4.16
CA LEU A 142 18.90 -10.03 2.82
C LEU A 142 17.67 -10.34 1.95
N SER A 143 16.50 -9.80 2.31
CA SER A 143 15.29 -9.98 1.53
C SER A 143 15.32 -9.11 0.28
N ILE A 144 14.86 -9.68 -0.83
CA ILE A 144 14.68 -8.92 -2.07
C ILE A 144 13.39 -8.12 -1.88
N PHE A 145 13.48 -6.81 -1.73
CA PHE A 145 12.32 -5.94 -1.54
C PHE A 145 11.87 -5.23 -2.83
N GLY A 146 12.69 -5.31 -3.89
CA GLY A 146 12.39 -4.73 -5.17
C GLY A 146 13.30 -5.23 -6.29
N ALA A 147 13.09 -4.73 -7.49
CA ALA A 147 13.92 -5.04 -8.66
C ALA A 147 13.92 -3.88 -9.66
N ILE A 148 15.00 -3.79 -10.44
CA ILE A 148 15.13 -2.90 -11.57
C ILE A 148 15.00 -3.74 -12.84
N TYR A 149 14.03 -3.41 -13.66
CA TYR A 149 13.83 -3.99 -14.97
C TYR A 149 14.31 -3.04 -16.06
N LYS A 150 14.99 -3.57 -17.07
CA LYS A 150 15.36 -2.85 -18.29
C LYS A 150 14.46 -3.31 -19.44
N PHE A 151 13.95 -2.37 -20.20
CA PHE A 151 13.18 -2.66 -21.41
C PHE A 151 14.12 -3.05 -22.56
N LYS A 152 13.80 -4.16 -23.24
CA LYS A 152 14.53 -4.75 -24.36
C LYS A 152 13.60 -4.83 -25.58
N PRO A 153 13.50 -3.79 -26.41
CA PRO A 153 12.57 -3.78 -27.53
C PRO A 153 12.84 -4.96 -28.48
N PRO A 154 11.80 -5.54 -29.13
CA PRO A 154 11.98 -6.61 -30.09
C PRO A 154 12.84 -6.14 -31.27
N THR A 155 13.88 -6.92 -31.60
CA THR A 155 14.89 -6.59 -32.62
C THR A 155 14.34 -6.42 -34.04
N ASN A 156 13.16 -6.97 -34.35
CA ASN A 156 12.58 -6.97 -35.69
C ASN A 156 11.48 -5.90 -35.90
N SER A 157 11.41 -4.92 -35.03
CA SER A 157 10.37 -3.88 -35.05
C SER A 157 10.75 -2.72 -35.97
N HIS A 158 10.98 -2.97 -37.25
CA HIS A 158 11.07 -1.88 -38.24
C HIS A 158 9.67 -1.24 -38.37
N GLY A 159 9.44 -0.14 -37.63
CA GLY A 159 8.23 0.69 -37.78
C GLY A 159 7.31 0.82 -36.56
N SER A 160 7.55 0.10 -35.45
CA SER A 160 6.76 0.26 -34.22
C SER A 160 7.41 1.29 -33.30
N THR A 161 7.27 2.58 -33.62
CA THR A 161 7.59 3.70 -32.72
C THR A 161 6.57 3.77 -31.60
N VAL A 162 6.77 2.99 -30.54
CA VAL A 162 6.16 3.31 -29.24
C VAL A 162 6.70 4.69 -28.86
N PRO A 163 5.87 5.74 -28.72
CA PRO A 163 6.34 7.02 -28.21
C PRO A 163 6.80 6.84 -26.77
N ASN A 164 8.11 6.96 -26.54
CA ASN A 164 8.74 7.02 -25.22
C ASN A 164 8.44 5.83 -24.27
N PRO A 165 8.79 4.57 -24.63
CA PRO A 165 8.78 3.47 -23.66
C PRO A 165 9.72 3.78 -22.47
N PRO A 166 9.43 3.27 -21.26
CA PRO A 166 10.39 3.35 -20.17
C PRO A 166 11.65 2.59 -20.59
N LYS A 167 12.83 3.16 -20.33
CA LYS A 167 14.07 2.39 -20.41
C LYS A 167 14.19 1.49 -19.18
N PHE A 168 13.75 2.00 -18.02
CA PHE A 168 13.83 1.30 -16.75
C PHE A 168 12.52 1.38 -15.97
N VAL A 169 12.19 0.30 -15.26
CA VAL A 169 11.11 0.26 -14.27
C VAL A 169 11.70 -0.23 -12.95
N ILE A 170 11.63 0.61 -11.93
CA ILE A 170 12.00 0.26 -10.56
C ILE A 170 10.73 -0.16 -9.84
N VAL A 171 10.68 -1.39 -9.36
CA VAL A 171 9.52 -1.92 -8.66
C VAL A 171 9.82 -2.27 -7.21
N PHE A 172 8.82 -2.10 -6.35
CA PHE A 172 8.89 -2.44 -4.94
C PHE A 172 7.72 -3.36 -4.55
N ARG A 173 8.02 -4.50 -3.92
CA ARG A 173 6.98 -5.37 -3.37
C ARG A 173 6.53 -4.88 -2.00
N GLY A 174 5.33 -5.31 -1.60
CA GLY A 174 4.88 -5.19 -0.21
C GLY A 174 5.40 -6.33 0.67
N THR A 175 4.84 -6.45 1.87
CA THR A 175 5.19 -7.52 2.81
C THR A 175 4.82 -8.90 2.27
N VAL A 176 5.70 -9.89 2.49
CA VAL A 176 5.45 -11.31 2.20
C VAL A 176 4.95 -11.96 3.48
N THR A 177 3.64 -12.04 3.67
CA THR A 177 3.02 -12.58 4.90
C THR A 177 2.22 -13.85 4.63
N LYS A 178 2.01 -14.64 5.69
CA LYS A 178 1.21 -15.89 5.62
C LYS A 178 -0.27 -15.54 5.47
N LYS A 179 -1.03 -16.38 4.76
CA LYS A 179 -2.41 -16.08 4.30
C LYS A 179 -3.35 -15.58 5.40
N GLU A 180 -3.20 -16.07 6.63
CA GLU A 180 -4.10 -15.77 7.75
C GLU A 180 -3.71 -14.50 8.53
N SER A 181 -2.45 -14.06 8.44
CA SER A 181 -1.92 -12.92 9.20
C SER A 181 -1.71 -11.67 8.35
N LEU A 182 -1.94 -11.73 7.03
CA LEU A 182 -1.70 -10.66 6.07
C LEU A 182 -2.12 -9.26 6.56
N SER A 183 -3.37 -9.09 7.00
CA SER A 183 -3.90 -7.78 7.41
C SER A 183 -3.33 -7.28 8.74
N ARG A 184 -3.07 -8.19 9.68
CA ARG A 184 -2.48 -7.85 10.98
C ARG A 184 -1.02 -7.45 10.83
N ASP A 185 -0.25 -8.27 10.11
CA ASP A 185 1.17 -8.04 9.87
C ASP A 185 1.37 -6.77 9.07
N LEU A 186 0.56 -6.55 8.02
CA LEU A 186 0.60 -5.31 7.27
C LEU A 186 0.26 -4.11 8.16
N LYS A 187 -0.76 -4.19 9.03
CA LYS A 187 -1.07 -3.09 9.96
C LYS A 187 0.08 -2.80 10.93
N LEU A 188 0.76 -3.82 11.44
CA LEU A 188 1.93 -3.68 12.31
C LEU A 188 3.10 -3.06 11.56
N ASP A 189 3.44 -3.59 10.39
CA ASP A 189 4.48 -3.04 9.52
C ASP A 189 4.20 -1.57 9.21
N LEU A 190 2.95 -1.23 8.87
CA LEU A 190 2.52 0.13 8.58
C LEU A 190 2.69 1.07 9.78
N GLN A 191 2.45 0.60 11.01
CA GLN A 191 2.67 1.41 12.21
C GLN A 191 4.17 1.70 12.43
N VAL A 192 5.03 0.70 12.24
CA VAL A 192 6.48 0.87 12.32
C VAL A 192 6.98 1.80 11.21
N LEU A 193 6.48 1.59 10.00
CA LEU A 193 6.86 2.35 8.80
C LEU A 193 6.46 3.82 8.89
N LYS A 194 5.27 4.10 9.45
CA LYS A 194 4.78 5.46 9.68
C LYS A 194 5.75 6.32 10.48
N ASN A 195 6.56 5.69 11.34
CA ASN A 195 7.51 6.39 12.19
C ASN A 195 8.92 6.47 11.58
N HIS A 196 9.29 5.58 10.63
CA HIS A 196 10.70 5.43 10.20
C HIS A 196 10.95 5.15 8.71
N LEU A 197 9.96 5.22 7.80
CA LEU A 197 10.15 4.78 6.40
C LEU A 197 11.40 5.37 5.72
N HIS A 198 11.57 6.68 5.86
CA HIS A 198 12.66 7.45 5.26
C HIS A 198 14.05 7.11 5.84
N GLN A 199 14.10 6.42 6.98
CA GLN A 199 15.32 6.04 7.70
C GLN A 199 15.67 4.56 7.51
N THR A 200 14.86 3.82 6.74
CA THR A 200 15.13 2.39 6.48
C THR A 200 16.23 2.20 5.44
N SER A 201 17.05 1.16 5.63
CA SER A 201 18.00 0.64 4.63
C SER A 201 17.35 0.48 3.25
N ARG A 202 16.16 -0.12 3.20
CA ARG A 202 15.41 -0.32 1.96
C ARG A 202 15.14 0.98 1.22
N PHE A 203 14.70 2.03 1.94
CA PHE A 203 14.44 3.32 1.31
C PHE A 203 15.72 3.99 0.82
N MET A 204 16.82 3.92 1.59
CA MET A 204 18.12 4.44 1.18
C MET A 204 18.61 3.77 -0.13
N ILE A 205 18.56 2.44 -0.18
CA ILE A 205 18.94 1.65 -1.37
C ILE A 205 18.02 1.97 -2.56
N ALA A 206 16.72 2.08 -2.32
CA ALA A 206 15.73 2.45 -3.33
C ALA A 206 16.04 3.84 -3.91
N MET A 207 16.23 4.85 -3.06
CA MET A 207 16.51 6.22 -3.48
C MET A 207 17.84 6.33 -4.22
N GLN A 208 18.86 5.61 -3.78
CA GLN A 208 20.13 5.55 -4.51
C GLN A 208 19.93 4.98 -5.92
N ALA A 209 19.16 3.90 -6.06
CA ALA A 209 18.85 3.32 -7.36
C ALA A 209 18.05 4.28 -8.25
N VAL A 210 17.04 4.95 -7.69
CA VAL A 210 16.23 5.97 -8.40
C VAL A 210 17.12 7.09 -8.91
N ARG A 211 17.89 7.73 -8.03
CA ARG A 211 18.77 8.85 -8.39
C ARG A 211 19.82 8.44 -9.42
N SER A 212 20.43 7.26 -9.26
CA SER A 212 21.45 6.77 -10.19
C SER A 212 20.89 6.59 -11.61
N LEU A 213 19.70 5.97 -11.74
CA LEU A 213 19.06 5.77 -13.04
C LEU A 213 18.57 7.09 -13.65
N VAL A 214 17.98 7.97 -12.84
CA VAL A 214 17.51 9.28 -13.32
C VAL A 214 18.67 10.14 -13.76
N ALA A 215 19.80 10.15 -13.05
CA ALA A 215 21.01 10.87 -13.45
C ALA A 215 21.61 10.32 -14.76
N ALA A 216 21.62 8.99 -14.93
CA ALA A 216 22.21 8.36 -16.10
C ALA A 216 21.32 8.42 -17.36
N PHE A 217 20.00 8.39 -17.20
CA PHE A 217 19.08 8.19 -18.33
C PHE A 217 17.98 9.24 -18.46
N GLY A 218 17.81 10.13 -17.48
CA GLY A 218 16.72 11.12 -17.43
C GLY A 218 15.43 10.57 -16.81
N HIS A 219 14.71 11.42 -16.08
CA HIS A 219 13.51 11.02 -15.33
C HIS A 219 12.35 10.52 -16.20
N GLN A 220 12.25 11.00 -17.45
CA GLN A 220 11.21 10.59 -18.41
C GLN A 220 11.33 9.10 -18.81
N HIS A 221 12.50 8.49 -18.62
CA HIS A 221 12.78 7.11 -19.00
C HIS A 221 12.71 6.12 -17.83
N VAL A 222 12.37 6.58 -16.63
CA VAL A 222 12.33 5.77 -15.41
C VAL A 222 10.92 5.76 -14.84
N TRP A 223 10.34 4.57 -14.70
CA TRP A 223 9.07 4.38 -14.00
C TRP A 223 9.30 3.86 -12.59
N LEU A 224 8.42 4.27 -11.67
CA LEU A 224 8.28 3.68 -10.35
C LEU A 224 7.02 2.82 -10.32
N ALA A 225 7.09 1.65 -9.72
CA ALA A 225 5.88 0.88 -9.40
C ALA A 225 5.98 0.25 -8.03
N GLY A 226 4.87 0.13 -7.34
CA GLY A 226 4.88 -0.54 -6.05
C GLY A 226 3.51 -1.05 -5.65
N HIS A 227 3.51 -2.07 -4.80
CA HIS A 227 2.29 -2.63 -4.23
C HIS A 227 2.31 -2.56 -2.70
N SER A 228 1.21 -2.16 -2.08
CA SER A 228 1.06 -2.13 -0.61
C SER A 228 2.19 -1.31 0.03
N LEU A 229 2.99 -1.90 0.91
CA LEU A 229 4.18 -1.24 1.48
C LEU A 229 5.18 -0.74 0.40
N GLY A 230 5.34 -1.49 -0.68
CA GLY A 230 6.16 -1.09 -1.81
C GLY A 230 5.58 0.12 -2.56
N ALA A 231 4.26 0.27 -2.59
CA ALA A 231 3.62 1.47 -3.13
C ALA A 231 3.91 2.69 -2.24
N ALA A 232 3.91 2.54 -0.91
CA ALA A 232 4.32 3.62 -0.01
C ALA A 232 5.78 4.04 -0.24
N MET A 233 6.68 3.08 -0.50
CA MET A 233 8.08 3.35 -0.86
C MET A 233 8.19 4.08 -2.20
N ALA A 234 7.46 3.63 -3.22
CA ALA A 234 7.36 4.30 -4.52
C ALA A 234 6.80 5.73 -4.38
N THR A 235 5.79 5.93 -3.53
CA THR A 235 5.23 7.25 -3.23
C THR A 235 6.26 8.17 -2.61
N LEU A 236 7.00 7.70 -1.59
CA LEU A 236 8.02 8.52 -0.94
C LEU A 236 9.16 8.87 -1.90
N ALA A 237 9.61 7.91 -2.71
CA ALA A 237 10.63 8.15 -3.72
C ALA A 237 10.15 9.15 -4.78
N GLY A 238 8.95 8.95 -5.31
CA GLY A 238 8.34 9.85 -6.29
C GLY A 238 8.14 11.27 -5.76
N LYS A 239 7.67 11.42 -4.51
CA LYS A 239 7.59 12.72 -3.83
C LYS A 239 8.96 13.40 -3.71
N THR A 240 9.98 12.64 -3.35
CA THR A 240 11.35 13.18 -3.21
C THR A 240 11.85 13.73 -4.54
N MET A 241 11.70 12.96 -5.63
CA MET A 241 12.10 13.40 -6.97
C MET A 241 11.24 14.57 -7.48
N ALA A 242 9.93 14.57 -7.20
CA ALA A 242 9.03 15.64 -7.62
C ALA A 242 9.36 16.97 -6.92
N LYS A 243 9.76 16.95 -5.65
CA LYS A 243 10.26 18.15 -4.95
C LYS A 243 11.55 18.71 -5.57
N GLU A 244 12.34 17.87 -6.22
CA GLU A 244 13.52 18.25 -7.01
C GLU A 244 13.16 18.64 -8.45
N GLY A 245 11.87 18.78 -8.79
CA GLY A 245 11.37 19.16 -10.12
C GLY A 245 11.26 18.01 -11.12
N MET A 246 11.47 16.76 -10.69
CA MET A 246 11.48 15.58 -11.56
C MET A 246 10.21 14.74 -11.35
N HIS A 247 9.28 14.82 -12.29
CA HIS A 247 8.01 14.08 -12.24
C HIS A 247 8.17 12.70 -12.90
N LEU A 248 8.49 11.68 -12.09
CA LEU A 248 8.55 10.30 -12.58
C LEU A 248 7.14 9.72 -12.74
N LYS A 249 6.92 8.94 -13.81
CA LYS A 249 5.69 8.15 -13.93
C LYS A 249 5.67 7.07 -12.85
N ALA A 250 4.59 7.01 -12.08
CA ALA A 250 4.48 6.10 -10.94
C ALA A 250 3.17 5.31 -10.96
N PHE A 251 3.24 4.01 -10.65
CA PHE A 251 2.12 3.09 -10.55
C PHE A 251 2.01 2.58 -9.11
N LEU A 252 1.02 3.09 -8.37
CA LEU A 252 0.85 2.86 -6.94
C LEU A 252 -0.33 1.92 -6.72
N PHE A 253 -0.06 0.64 -6.46
CA PHE A 253 -1.09 -0.39 -6.29
C PHE A 253 -1.43 -0.60 -4.82
N ASN A 254 -2.68 -0.36 -4.45
CA ASN A 254 -3.22 -0.52 -3.10
C ASN A 254 -2.31 0.06 -2.00
N PRO A 255 -1.81 1.31 -2.15
CA PRO A 255 -0.97 1.91 -1.12
C PRO A 255 -1.76 2.08 0.18
N PRO A 256 -1.09 2.00 1.33
CA PRO A 256 -1.72 2.28 2.61
C PRO A 256 -2.13 3.74 2.74
N PHE A 257 -3.28 3.97 3.37
CA PHE A 257 -3.73 5.29 3.82
C PHE A 257 -3.73 5.35 5.36
N PHE A 258 -2.88 6.20 5.95
CA PHE A 258 -2.58 6.17 7.39
C PHE A 258 -3.54 7.03 8.24
N SER A 259 -4.85 6.86 8.04
CA SER A 259 -5.91 7.64 8.68
C SER A 259 -6.96 6.76 9.35
N ALA A 260 -7.86 7.35 10.12
CA ALA A 260 -9.05 6.65 10.58
C ALA A 260 -9.83 6.14 9.35
N PRO A 261 -10.28 4.87 9.33
CA PRO A 261 -10.94 4.29 8.16
C PRO A 261 -12.39 4.77 8.07
N ILE A 262 -12.57 6.04 7.72
CA ILE A 262 -13.88 6.70 7.59
C ILE A 262 -14.68 6.06 6.45
N GLU A 263 -14.01 5.52 5.42
CA GLU A 263 -14.62 4.77 4.33
C GLU A 263 -15.41 3.52 4.79
N ARG A 264 -15.11 2.97 5.97
CA ARG A 264 -15.88 1.84 6.53
C ARG A 264 -17.30 2.20 6.96
N ILE A 265 -17.59 3.49 7.14
CA ILE A 265 -18.90 3.96 7.59
C ILE A 265 -19.89 3.84 6.43
N LYS A 266 -20.83 2.89 6.54
CA LYS A 266 -21.84 2.61 5.50
C LYS A 266 -22.73 3.82 5.17
N ASN A 267 -23.05 4.65 6.17
CA ASN A 267 -23.92 5.80 5.99
C ASN A 267 -23.16 6.97 5.37
N TRP A 268 -23.47 7.30 4.12
CA TRP A 268 -22.80 8.36 3.37
C TRP A 268 -22.95 9.74 4.03
N LYS A 269 -24.09 10.06 4.66
CA LYS A 269 -24.32 11.36 5.32
C LYS A 269 -23.40 11.52 6.52
N VAL A 270 -23.27 10.47 7.33
CA VAL A 270 -22.38 10.44 8.51
C VAL A 270 -20.92 10.51 8.08
N LYS A 271 -20.52 9.68 7.10
CA LYS A 271 -19.18 9.69 6.49
C LYS A 271 -18.80 11.11 6.04
N HIS A 272 -19.73 11.78 5.34
CA HIS A 272 -19.49 13.11 4.80
C HIS A 272 -19.47 14.20 5.88
N GLY A 273 -20.40 14.15 6.84
CA GLY A 273 -20.43 15.09 7.96
C GLY A 273 -19.17 15.05 8.81
N ILE A 274 -18.65 13.86 9.11
CA ILE A 274 -17.37 13.69 9.85
C ILE A 274 -16.21 14.35 9.09
N ARG A 275 -16.13 14.16 7.77
CA ARG A 275 -15.03 14.74 6.96
C ARG A 275 -15.12 16.27 6.92
N ILE A 276 -16.31 16.84 6.69
CA ILE A 276 -16.49 18.30 6.71
C ILE A 276 -16.10 18.86 8.08
N ALA A 277 -16.64 18.29 9.17
CA ALA A 277 -16.34 18.76 10.51
C ALA A 277 -14.83 18.67 10.81
N GLY A 278 -14.19 17.57 10.43
CA GLY A 278 -12.75 17.38 10.55
C GLY A 278 -11.97 18.47 9.81
N SER A 279 -12.31 18.77 8.56
CA SER A 279 -11.64 19.81 7.78
C SER A 279 -11.82 21.21 8.37
N VAL A 280 -13.02 21.56 8.83
CA VAL A 280 -13.29 22.86 9.46
C VAL A 280 -12.47 23.03 10.75
N VAL A 281 -12.46 22.02 11.62
CA VAL A 281 -11.66 22.03 12.86
C VAL A 281 -10.17 22.17 12.54
N THR A 282 -9.69 21.39 11.57
CA THR A 282 -8.29 21.41 11.13
C THR A 282 -7.89 22.79 10.60
N ALA A 283 -8.71 23.37 9.72
CA ALA A 283 -8.47 24.69 9.15
C ALA A 283 -8.49 25.79 10.22
N GLY A 284 -9.44 25.74 11.15
CA GLY A 284 -9.52 26.67 12.28
C GLY A 284 -8.26 26.60 13.17
N LEU A 285 -7.79 25.39 13.47
CA LEU A 285 -6.55 25.18 14.23
C LEU A 285 -5.32 25.69 13.46
N ALA A 286 -5.24 25.44 12.15
CA ALA A 286 -4.16 25.95 11.30
C ALA A 286 -4.10 27.48 11.27
N LEU A 287 -5.26 28.16 11.23
CA LEU A 287 -5.33 29.63 11.30
C LEU A 287 -4.90 30.16 12.66
N ALA A 288 -5.26 29.48 13.76
CA ALA A 288 -4.92 29.88 15.11
C ALA A 288 -3.42 29.73 15.44
N LEU A 289 -2.73 28.76 14.82
CA LEU A 289 -1.34 28.39 15.16
C LEU A 289 -0.24 28.99 14.27
N LYS A 290 -0.51 30.06 13.49
CA LYS A 290 0.42 30.60 12.47
C LYS A 290 1.94 30.58 12.83
N GLY A 291 2.68 29.64 12.23
CA GLY A 291 4.15 29.57 12.05
C GLY A 291 4.69 28.13 11.97
N PRO A 292 5.83 27.80 11.31
CA PRO A 292 6.55 28.44 10.20
C PRO A 292 6.21 27.85 8.81
N ASN A 293 6.41 28.68 7.79
CA ASN A 293 6.03 28.55 6.37
C ASN A 293 6.69 27.41 5.54
N HIS A 294 7.36 26.42 6.13
CA HIS A 294 8.14 25.46 5.33
C HIS A 294 7.30 24.40 4.60
N LYS A 295 6.13 24.00 5.14
CA LYS A 295 5.30 22.95 4.53
C LYS A 295 4.31 23.45 3.48
N CYS A 296 3.98 24.76 3.49
CA CYS A 296 3.08 25.38 2.53
C CYS A 296 3.56 25.22 1.08
N ASN A 297 4.88 25.13 0.88
CA ASN A 297 5.49 24.93 -0.42
C ASN A 297 5.45 23.46 -0.88
N SER A 298 5.56 22.48 0.03
CA SER A 298 5.68 21.06 -0.35
C SER A 298 4.45 20.51 -1.07
N PHE A 299 3.23 20.82 -0.63
CA PHE A 299 2.01 20.33 -1.28
C PHE A 299 1.82 20.93 -2.66
N THR A 300 2.16 22.22 -2.79
CA THR A 300 2.13 22.96 -4.06
C THR A 300 3.22 22.46 -5.01
N MET A 301 4.45 22.21 -4.54
CA MET A 301 5.53 21.63 -5.35
C MET A 301 5.18 20.23 -5.88
N LEU A 302 4.40 19.46 -5.11
CA LEU A 302 3.96 18.13 -5.50
C LEU A 302 2.71 18.14 -6.40
N SER A 303 2.05 19.28 -6.62
CA SER A 303 0.79 19.37 -7.38
C SER A 303 0.93 18.96 -8.84
N ALA A 304 2.08 19.24 -9.46
CA ALA A 304 2.39 18.89 -10.83
C ALA A 304 2.71 17.39 -11.02
N TRP A 305 3.01 16.67 -9.94
CA TRP A 305 3.25 15.23 -10.00
C TRP A 305 1.93 14.46 -9.87
N VAL A 306 1.54 13.76 -10.95
CA VAL A 306 0.27 13.02 -11.04
C VAL A 306 0.54 11.52 -11.17
N PRO A 307 0.74 10.78 -10.06
CA PRO A 307 0.93 9.34 -10.10
C PRO A 307 -0.36 8.60 -10.49
N CYS A 308 -0.22 7.43 -11.11
CA CYS A 308 -1.31 6.48 -11.31
C CYS A 308 -1.57 5.75 -10.00
N LEU A 309 -2.73 6.00 -9.38
CA LEU A 309 -3.13 5.45 -8.10
C LEU A 309 -4.22 4.38 -8.31
N PHE A 310 -3.93 3.14 -7.97
CA PHE A 310 -4.85 2.01 -8.14
C PHE A 310 -5.34 1.57 -6.76
N VAL A 311 -6.65 1.64 -6.54
CA VAL A 311 -7.28 1.34 -5.25
C VAL A 311 -8.47 0.41 -5.44
N ASN A 312 -8.66 -0.52 -4.51
CA ASN A 312 -9.81 -1.41 -4.50
C ASN A 312 -10.81 -0.94 -3.44
N LYS A 313 -12.09 -0.84 -3.81
CA LYS A 313 -13.16 -0.39 -2.90
C LYS A 313 -13.37 -1.32 -1.70
N SER A 314 -13.10 -2.61 -1.86
CA SER A 314 -13.18 -3.64 -0.83
C SER A 314 -11.88 -3.82 -0.02
N ASP A 315 -10.84 -3.01 -0.28
CA ASP A 315 -9.58 -3.04 0.44
C ASP A 315 -9.51 -1.92 1.48
N ASP A 316 -9.77 -2.27 2.74
CA ASP A 316 -9.75 -1.36 3.89
C ASP A 316 -8.43 -0.60 4.11
N ILE A 317 -7.33 -1.01 3.47
CA ILE A 317 -6.03 -0.35 3.62
C ILE A 317 -5.88 0.83 2.66
N CYS A 318 -6.49 0.76 1.48
CA CYS A 318 -6.35 1.79 0.45
C CYS A 318 -7.67 2.49 0.08
N SER A 319 -8.83 1.95 0.44
CA SER A 319 -10.13 2.50 0.06
C SER A 319 -10.36 3.93 0.56
N GLU A 320 -9.71 4.33 1.65
CA GLU A 320 -9.78 5.70 2.18
C GLU A 320 -9.25 6.77 1.21
N TYR A 321 -8.40 6.41 0.23
CA TYR A 321 -8.04 7.33 -0.87
C TYR A 321 -9.26 7.76 -1.69
N ILE A 322 -10.26 6.89 -1.86
CA ILE A 322 -11.49 7.19 -2.61
C ILE A 322 -12.18 8.37 -1.93
N GLY A 323 -12.50 8.20 -0.64
CA GLY A 323 -13.16 9.25 0.10
C GLY A 323 -12.28 10.50 0.26
N TYR A 324 -10.95 10.37 0.40
CA TYR A 324 -10.04 11.52 0.48
C TYR A 324 -10.18 12.44 -0.74
N PHE A 325 -10.11 11.88 -1.94
CA PHE A 325 -10.23 12.65 -3.18
C PHE A 325 -11.66 13.13 -3.46
N GLU A 326 -12.68 12.30 -3.19
CA GLU A 326 -14.08 12.70 -3.32
C GLU A 326 -14.46 13.84 -2.38
N HIS A 327 -13.96 13.81 -1.14
CA HIS A 327 -14.19 14.86 -0.16
C HIS A 327 -13.62 16.18 -0.64
N ARG A 328 -12.39 16.18 -1.17
CA ARG A 328 -11.76 17.38 -1.71
C ARG A 328 -12.56 18.01 -2.84
N LYS A 329 -12.97 17.21 -3.83
CA LYS A 329 -13.82 17.67 -4.92
C LYS A 329 -15.14 18.24 -4.40
N LYS A 330 -15.76 17.57 -3.43
CA LYS A 330 -17.03 18.04 -2.87
C LYS A 330 -16.89 19.34 -2.08
N MET A 331 -15.78 19.51 -1.36
CA MET A 331 -15.48 20.77 -0.67
C MET A 331 -15.33 21.93 -1.67
N GLU A 332 -14.74 21.69 -2.84
CA GLU A 332 -14.70 22.66 -3.94
C GLU A 332 -16.12 22.97 -4.48
N GLU A 333 -16.93 21.94 -4.74
CA GLU A 333 -18.31 22.08 -5.25
C GLU A 333 -19.22 22.89 -4.31
N ILE A 334 -19.04 22.81 -2.99
CA ILE A 334 -19.83 23.56 -2.00
C ILE A 334 -19.22 24.93 -1.65
N GLY A 335 -18.19 25.39 -2.37
CA GLY A 335 -17.52 26.67 -2.11
C GLY A 335 -16.59 26.69 -0.89
N ALA A 336 -16.38 25.54 -0.25
CA ALA A 336 -15.48 25.36 0.90
C ALA A 336 -14.06 24.89 0.51
N GLY A 337 -13.71 24.98 -0.78
CA GLY A 337 -12.43 24.48 -1.30
C GLY A 337 -11.21 25.09 -0.60
N ASN A 338 -11.24 26.38 -0.25
CA ASN A 338 -10.14 27.03 0.47
C ASN A 338 -9.95 26.49 1.90
N ILE A 339 -11.04 26.12 2.59
CA ILE A 339 -10.99 25.49 3.92
C ILE A 339 -10.34 24.12 3.79
N GLU A 340 -10.73 23.34 2.78
CA GLU A 340 -10.18 22.02 2.53
C GLU A 340 -8.71 22.07 2.10
N LYS A 341 -8.33 23.01 1.24
CA LYS A 341 -6.92 23.24 0.86
C LYS A 341 -6.08 23.57 2.09
N LEU A 342 -6.60 24.39 3.00
CA LEU A 342 -5.91 24.70 4.25
C LEU A 342 -5.82 23.49 5.19
N ALA A 343 -6.89 22.72 5.34
CA ALA A 343 -6.94 21.52 6.17
C ALA A 343 -6.03 20.40 5.64
N THR A 344 -6.06 20.13 4.33
CA THR A 344 -5.23 19.10 3.70
C THR A 344 -3.74 19.45 3.80
N LYS A 345 -3.37 20.74 3.68
CA LYS A 345 -1.98 21.19 3.90
C LYS A 345 -1.52 20.99 5.35
N ASN A 346 -2.46 20.99 6.29
CA ASN A 346 -2.19 20.99 7.72
C ASN A 346 -2.95 19.85 8.39
N SER A 347 -2.64 18.59 8.07
CA SER A 347 -3.30 17.44 8.73
C SER A 347 -3.37 17.65 10.25
N MET A 348 -4.53 17.41 10.87
CA MET A 348 -4.73 17.50 12.33
C MET A 348 -3.60 16.84 13.11
N LYS A 349 -3.18 15.65 12.69
CA LYS A 349 -2.06 14.92 13.30
C LYS A 349 -0.75 15.69 13.22
N ASP A 350 -0.47 16.33 12.09
CA ASP A 350 0.75 17.09 11.86
C ASP A 350 0.73 18.40 12.66
N LEU A 351 -0.44 19.05 12.84
CA LEU A 351 -0.62 20.21 13.72
C LEU A 351 -0.37 19.83 15.18
N PHE A 352 -0.99 18.75 15.67
CA PHE A 352 -0.74 18.25 17.02
C PHE A 352 0.74 17.90 17.24
N LEU A 353 1.36 17.15 16.32
CA LEU A 353 2.78 16.80 16.44
C LEU A 353 3.72 18.02 16.36
N SER A 354 3.41 19.00 15.52
CA SER A 354 4.18 20.24 15.43
C SER A 354 4.13 21.08 16.72
N ALA A 355 2.98 21.10 17.42
CA ALA A 355 2.85 21.76 18.72
C ALA A 355 3.71 21.06 19.80
N PHE A 356 4.08 19.80 19.59
CA PHE A 356 5.00 19.03 20.44
C PHE A 356 6.43 18.93 19.87
N GLY A 357 6.77 19.72 18.83
CA GLY A 357 8.12 19.75 18.25
C GLY A 357 8.49 18.53 17.40
N VAL A 358 7.53 17.69 17.00
CA VAL A 358 7.76 16.50 16.18
C VAL A 358 7.30 16.76 14.74
N GLU A 359 8.24 16.87 13.81
CA GLU A 359 7.89 16.95 12.39
C GLU A 359 7.53 15.58 11.82
N SER A 360 6.29 15.43 11.32
CA SER A 360 5.86 14.28 10.52
C SER A 360 5.45 14.77 9.14
N GLU A 361 5.96 14.14 8.08
CA GLU A 361 5.46 14.31 6.72
C GLU A 361 4.44 13.21 6.43
N SER A 362 3.22 13.60 6.06
CA SER A 362 2.15 12.66 5.75
C SER A 362 2.43 11.89 4.45
N LEU A 363 3.04 10.71 4.58
CA LEU A 363 3.45 9.82 3.46
C LEU A 363 2.33 9.53 2.46
N HIS A 364 1.09 9.40 2.92
CA HIS A 364 -0.07 8.98 2.14
C HIS A 364 -0.81 10.11 1.41
N LEU A 365 -0.63 11.38 1.80
CA LEU A 365 -1.38 12.48 1.18
C LEU A 365 -0.78 12.83 -0.19
N LEU A 366 -1.60 12.78 -1.23
CA LEU A 366 -1.22 13.13 -2.60
C LEU A 366 -2.03 14.35 -3.06
N PRO A 367 -1.38 15.44 -3.51
CA PRO A 367 -2.10 16.60 -4.04
C PRO A 367 -2.92 16.24 -5.28
N SER A 368 -2.29 15.55 -6.21
CA SER A 368 -2.86 15.14 -7.48
C SER A 368 -2.67 13.64 -7.68
N ALA A 369 -3.58 13.00 -8.41
CA ALA A 369 -3.47 11.60 -8.80
C ALA A 369 -4.39 11.29 -9.98
N ASN A 370 -3.96 10.38 -10.85
CA ASN A 370 -4.83 9.69 -11.79
C ASN A 370 -5.31 8.40 -11.10
N MET A 371 -6.49 8.44 -10.48
CA MET A 371 -6.97 7.36 -9.62
C MET A 371 -7.89 6.41 -10.37
N THR A 372 -7.55 5.12 -10.36
CA THR A 372 -8.40 4.03 -10.84
C THR A 372 -8.95 3.25 -9.65
N VAL A 373 -10.28 3.18 -9.55
CA VAL A 373 -11.00 2.43 -8.52
C VAL A 373 -11.49 1.11 -9.10
N ASN A 374 -11.08 -0.01 -8.50
CA ASN A 374 -11.63 -1.33 -8.80
C ASN A 374 -12.86 -1.59 -7.90
N SER A 375 -14.02 -1.78 -8.54
CA SER A 375 -15.31 -2.08 -7.90
C SER A 375 -15.73 -3.53 -8.08
N SER A 376 -14.93 -4.37 -8.76
CA SER A 376 -15.24 -5.79 -8.95
C SER A 376 -15.41 -6.50 -7.61
N PRO A 377 -16.41 -7.40 -7.48
CA PRO A 377 -16.62 -8.19 -6.27
C PRO A 377 -15.35 -8.95 -5.87
N SER A 378 -14.95 -8.81 -4.62
CA SER A 378 -13.78 -9.48 -4.05
C SER A 378 -14.23 -10.43 -2.93
N PRO A 379 -13.87 -11.72 -2.98
CA PRO A 379 -14.35 -12.71 -2.01
C PRO A 379 -13.76 -12.51 -0.61
N ASP A 380 -12.55 -11.95 -0.52
CA ASP A 380 -11.85 -11.68 0.73
C ASP A 380 -10.92 -10.47 0.60
N PHE A 381 -10.44 -9.99 1.76
CA PHE A 381 -9.47 -8.90 1.84
C PHE A 381 -8.21 -9.19 1.01
N LYS A 382 -7.75 -10.44 0.97
CA LYS A 382 -6.54 -10.82 0.24
C LYS A 382 -6.70 -10.65 -1.27
N SER A 383 -7.87 -10.96 -1.80
CA SER A 383 -8.22 -10.78 -3.21
C SER A 383 -8.36 -9.30 -3.53
N ALA A 384 -9.00 -8.54 -2.63
CA ALA A 384 -9.18 -7.09 -2.76
C ALA A 384 -7.86 -6.31 -2.64
N HIS A 385 -6.93 -6.76 -1.80
CA HIS A 385 -5.64 -6.11 -1.59
C HIS A 385 -4.57 -6.63 -2.56
N GLY A 386 -4.68 -7.85 -3.06
CA GLY A 386 -3.60 -8.49 -3.80
C GLY A 386 -3.32 -7.85 -5.16
N ILE A 387 -2.03 -7.75 -5.51
CA ILE A 387 -1.55 -7.21 -6.79
C ILE A 387 -2.15 -7.91 -8.03
N HIS A 388 -2.55 -9.18 -7.88
CA HIS A 388 -3.03 -10.03 -8.96
C HIS A 388 -4.38 -9.65 -9.58
N GLN A 389 -5.12 -8.76 -8.93
CA GLN A 389 -6.32 -8.22 -9.54
C GLN A 389 -6.00 -7.31 -10.73
N TRP A 390 -4.84 -6.64 -10.74
CA TRP A 390 -4.59 -5.48 -11.61
C TRP A 390 -4.21 -5.81 -13.06
N TRP A 391 -4.03 -7.09 -13.38
CA TRP A 391 -3.77 -7.60 -14.73
C TRP A 391 -4.92 -8.48 -15.27
N LYS A 392 -6.10 -8.43 -14.64
CA LYS A 392 -7.31 -9.07 -15.18
C LYS A 392 -7.94 -8.22 -16.28
N SER A 393 -8.53 -8.88 -17.27
CA SER A 393 -9.21 -8.23 -18.41
C SER A 393 -10.64 -7.78 -18.08
N ASP A 394 -11.27 -8.41 -17.09
CA ASP A 394 -12.68 -8.25 -16.69
C ASP A 394 -12.85 -7.38 -15.44
N LEU A 395 -12.10 -6.28 -15.35
CA LEU A 395 -12.18 -5.37 -14.21
C LEU A 395 -13.24 -4.30 -14.42
N ASP A 396 -14.11 -4.13 -13.43
CA ASP A 396 -14.98 -2.95 -13.31
C ASP A 396 -14.14 -1.83 -12.69
N CYS A 397 -13.45 -1.09 -13.54
CA CYS A 397 -12.55 -0.01 -13.16
C CYS A 397 -13.08 1.34 -13.62
N GLN A 398 -13.21 2.28 -12.69
CA GLN A 398 -13.47 3.68 -13.01
C GLN A 398 -12.21 4.50 -12.78
N THR A 399 -11.82 5.28 -13.78
CA THR A 399 -10.63 6.14 -13.70
C THR A 399 -11.04 7.60 -13.67
N LYS A 400 -10.45 8.36 -12.74
CA LYS A 400 -10.70 9.79 -12.58
C LYS A 400 -9.42 10.51 -12.18
N VAL A 401 -9.17 11.62 -12.84
CA VAL A 401 -8.03 12.50 -12.53
C VAL A 401 -8.47 13.51 -11.48
N TYR A 402 -7.66 13.63 -10.43
CA TYR A 402 -7.79 14.65 -9.40
C TYR A 402 -6.54 15.52 -9.47
N LEU A 403 -6.72 16.83 -9.69
CA LEU A 403 -5.65 17.81 -9.74
C LEU A 403 -5.75 18.72 -8.51
N TYR A 404 -4.60 19.15 -8.01
CA TYR A 404 -4.52 20.23 -7.05
C TYR A 404 -4.23 21.54 -7.81
N GLU A 405 -5.24 22.41 -7.89
CA GLU A 405 -5.14 23.74 -8.51
C GLU A 405 -4.71 24.83 -7.53
#